data_AF-A0A2E5NMR5-F1
#
_entry.id   AF-A0A2E5NMR5-F1
#
_cell.length_a   1.000
_cell.length_b   1.000
_cell.length_c   1.000
_cell.angle_alpha   90.00
_cell.angle_beta   90.00
_cell.angle_gamma   90.00
#
_symmetry.space_group_name_H-M   'P 1'
#
loop_
_entity.id
_entity.type
_entity.pdbx_description
1 polymer ?
#
loop_
_entity_poly.entity_id
_entity_poly.type
_entity_poly.pdbx_seq_one_letter_code
_entity_poly.pdbx_strand_id
1 'polypeptide(L)'
;MRNLKIILKILIVAIPATSYSQGWILYTDQEHHFIINFTREPDIQNFEYTSEYGATYPGRTYSVEENGRLLSLMVIDFRDGEEKYAELIDKTDDAPLSSLWLYDQRGSIAFEASKLRQRGGEILYDNWHHIDLVEGLNIVIENINGSSTYAGLYLHSNRLYMMEATVPAGFPPQSLFQQSLGFLDDEGRRIRYRLTPEGERTRLCTGQWVC
;
A
#
# COMPACT_ATOMS: atom_id res chain seq x y z
N MET A 1 -17.19 18.14 76.67
CA MET A 1 -16.37 17.15 75.95
C MET A 1 -16.94 17.00 74.54
N ARG A 2 -16.05 17.02 73.55
CA ARG A 2 -16.24 17.46 72.16
C ARG A 2 -16.36 16.24 71.24
N ASN A 3 -17.50 16.01 70.58
CA ASN A 3 -17.63 14.92 69.60
C ASN A 3 -17.96 15.45 68.19
N LEU A 4 -16.86 15.51 67.45
CA LEU A 4 -16.56 15.79 66.04
C LEU A 4 -17.63 15.32 65.03
N LYS A 5 -18.13 16.25 64.19
CA LYS A 5 -18.88 15.90 62.96
C LYS A 5 -17.86 15.55 61.86
N ILE A 6 -17.82 14.29 61.43
CA ILE A 6 -16.99 13.83 60.31
C ILE A 6 -17.77 14.08 59.01
N ILE A 7 -17.33 15.06 58.22
CA ILE A 7 -17.85 15.32 56.88
C ILE A 7 -17.03 14.47 55.89
N LEU A 8 -17.63 13.39 55.38
CA LEU A 8 -17.05 12.54 54.36
C LEU A 8 -17.06 13.27 53.01
N LYS A 9 -15.92 13.87 52.63
CA LYS A 9 -15.73 14.41 51.28
C LYS A 9 -15.43 13.25 50.33
N ILE A 10 -16.43 12.85 49.55
CA ILE A 10 -16.26 11.88 48.46
C ILE A 10 -15.44 12.57 47.36
N LEU A 11 -14.19 12.14 47.20
CA LEU A 11 -13.33 12.51 46.08
C LEU A 11 -13.64 11.55 44.93
N ILE A 12 -14.42 12.02 43.95
CA ILE A 12 -14.66 11.28 42.71
C ILE A 12 -13.37 11.37 41.88
N VAL A 13 -12.57 10.30 41.89
CA VAL A 13 -11.44 10.13 40.99
C VAL A 13 -12.01 9.74 39.63
N ALA A 14 -12.01 10.69 38.69
CA ALA A 14 -12.32 10.41 37.30
C ALA A 14 -11.22 9.49 36.76
N ILE A 15 -11.56 8.22 36.53
CA ILE A 15 -10.73 7.32 35.74
C ILE A 15 -10.63 7.96 34.35
N PRO A 16 -9.44 8.27 33.82
CA PRO A 16 -9.33 8.74 32.44
C PRO A 16 -9.86 7.62 31.55
N ALA A 17 -11.03 7.84 30.95
CA ALA A 17 -11.46 7.06 29.82
C ALA A 17 -10.34 7.20 28.77
N THR A 18 -9.79 6.09 28.32
CA THR A 18 -8.90 6.07 27.16
C THR A 18 -9.70 6.62 25.99
N SER A 19 -9.52 7.92 25.72
CA SER A 19 -10.01 8.52 24.50
C SER A 19 -9.15 7.94 23.38
N TYR A 20 -9.71 7.04 22.59
CA TYR A 20 -9.12 6.71 21.30
C TYR A 20 -9.18 8.00 20.48
N SER A 21 -8.06 8.73 20.44
CA SER A 21 -7.90 9.80 19.48
C SER A 21 -8.17 9.19 18.10
N GLN A 22 -9.15 9.73 17.37
CA GLN A 22 -9.36 9.43 15.95
C GLN A 22 -8.21 10.03 15.15
N GLY A 23 -7.02 9.43 15.29
CA GLY A 23 -5.79 9.83 14.64
C GLY A 23 -5.35 8.78 13.63
N TRP A 24 -4.62 9.22 12.62
CA TRP A 24 -3.91 8.31 11.74
C TRP A 24 -2.78 7.64 12.52
N ILE A 25 -2.69 6.31 12.45
CA ILE A 25 -1.54 5.55 12.91
C ILE A 25 -0.59 5.34 11.74
N LEU A 26 0.71 5.38 11.99
CA LEU A 26 1.72 4.96 11.03
C LEU A 26 1.91 3.44 11.18
N TYR A 27 1.35 2.68 10.25
CA TYR A 27 1.56 1.24 10.19
C TYR A 27 2.87 0.95 9.44
N THR A 28 3.63 -0.03 9.92
CA THR A 28 4.92 -0.43 9.37
C THR A 28 4.97 -1.95 9.21
N ASP A 29 5.28 -2.42 8.01
CA ASP A 29 5.61 -3.82 7.77
C ASP A 29 7.04 -3.89 7.18
N GLN A 30 7.98 -4.38 7.98
CA GLN A 30 9.37 -4.54 7.58
C GLN A 30 9.59 -5.75 6.66
N GLU A 31 8.75 -6.79 6.75
CA GLU A 31 8.82 -7.98 5.89
C GLU A 31 8.47 -7.61 4.43
N HIS A 32 7.48 -6.74 4.27
CA HIS A 32 6.96 -6.25 3.01
C HIS A 32 7.48 -4.87 2.63
N HIS A 33 8.42 -4.30 3.40
CA HIS A 33 9.16 -3.10 3.06
C HIS A 33 8.31 -1.84 2.85
N PHE A 34 7.31 -1.60 3.70
CA PHE A 34 6.53 -0.38 3.61
C PHE A 34 6.14 0.22 4.95
N ILE A 35 5.81 1.51 4.88
CA ILE A 35 5.01 2.21 5.88
C ILE A 35 3.82 2.88 5.20
N ILE A 36 2.70 3.00 5.89
CA ILE A 36 1.48 3.64 5.40
C ILE A 36 0.64 4.12 6.57
N ASN A 37 -0.19 5.15 6.36
CA ASN A 37 -1.11 5.59 7.39
C ASN A 37 -2.45 4.85 7.29
N PHE A 38 -2.94 4.32 8.40
CA PHE A 38 -4.31 3.83 8.55
C PHE A 38 -5.03 4.57 9.70
N THR A 39 -6.35 4.52 9.76
CA THR A 39 -7.10 5.14 10.88
C THR A 39 -7.17 4.27 12.13
N ARG A 40 -6.80 2.99 12.00
CA ARG A 40 -6.65 1.99 13.06
C ARG A 40 -5.73 0.88 12.57
N GLU A 41 -5.45 -0.09 13.43
CA GLU A 41 -4.77 -1.31 13.00
C GLU A 41 -5.56 -1.99 11.87
N PRO A 42 -4.90 -2.32 10.75
CA PRO A 42 -5.55 -2.95 9.61
C PRO A 42 -5.84 -4.42 9.86
N ASP A 43 -6.92 -4.90 9.26
CA ASP A 43 -7.19 -6.31 9.11
C ASP A 43 -6.24 -6.89 8.05
N ILE A 44 -5.54 -7.98 8.38
CA ILE A 44 -4.49 -8.57 7.54
C ILE A 44 -4.94 -9.92 7.00
N GLN A 45 -4.81 -10.12 5.69
CA GLN A 45 -5.17 -11.38 5.03
C GLN A 45 -4.12 -11.78 3.99
N ASN A 46 -3.64 -13.03 4.07
CA ASN A 46 -2.80 -13.64 3.03
C ASN A 46 -3.66 -14.30 1.95
N PHE A 47 -3.18 -14.32 0.72
CA PHE A 47 -3.83 -14.99 -0.40
C PHE A 47 -2.82 -15.38 -1.48
N GLU A 48 -3.25 -16.25 -2.39
CA GLU A 48 -2.47 -16.63 -3.58
C GLU A 48 -2.85 -15.71 -4.75
N TYR A 49 -1.87 -15.04 -5.34
CA TYR A 49 -2.04 -14.13 -6.46
C TYR A 49 -1.65 -14.80 -7.78
N THR A 50 -2.53 -14.77 -8.77
CA THR A 50 -2.21 -15.22 -10.14
C THR A 50 -1.79 -14.03 -11.01
N SER A 51 -0.58 -14.12 -11.56
CA SER A 51 -0.01 -13.12 -12.48
C SER A 51 -0.61 -13.19 -13.89
N GLU A 52 -0.24 -12.23 -14.73
CA GLU A 52 -0.69 -12.18 -16.13
C GLU A 52 -0.30 -13.44 -16.91
N TYR A 53 0.90 -13.96 -16.67
CA TYR A 53 1.40 -15.17 -17.32
C TYR A 53 1.14 -16.44 -16.51
N GLY A 54 0.27 -16.37 -15.50
CA GLY A 54 -0.32 -17.53 -14.83
C GLY A 54 0.50 -18.14 -13.68
N ALA A 55 1.64 -17.57 -13.30
CA ALA A 55 2.34 -17.99 -12.08
C ALA A 55 1.60 -17.54 -10.83
N THR A 56 1.84 -18.26 -9.74
CA THR A 56 1.27 -17.97 -8.42
C THR A 56 2.32 -17.40 -7.48
N TYR A 57 1.99 -16.24 -6.89
CA TYR A 57 2.82 -15.49 -5.97
C TYR A 57 2.09 -15.24 -4.65
N PRO A 58 2.80 -15.16 -3.51
CA PRO A 58 2.17 -14.78 -2.26
C PRO A 58 1.72 -13.32 -2.29
N GLY A 59 0.48 -13.10 -1.89
CA GLY A 59 -0.14 -11.79 -1.72
C GLY A 59 -0.59 -11.56 -0.29
N ARG A 60 -0.58 -10.30 0.15
CA ARG A 60 -1.10 -9.87 1.45
C ARG A 60 -1.88 -8.57 1.33
N THR A 61 -3.06 -8.52 1.95
CA THR A 61 -3.91 -7.33 2.01
C THR A 61 -3.96 -6.80 3.44
N TYR A 62 -3.88 -5.49 3.57
CA TYR A 62 -4.06 -4.72 4.80
C TYR A 62 -5.23 -3.78 4.57
N SER A 63 -6.30 -3.90 5.36
CA SER A 63 -7.51 -3.10 5.12
C SER A 63 -8.14 -2.53 6.38
N VAL A 64 -8.73 -1.35 6.25
CA VAL A 64 -9.56 -0.71 7.27
C VAL A 64 -10.86 -0.27 6.60
N GLU A 65 -11.97 -0.85 7.07
CA GLU A 65 -13.31 -0.37 6.72
C GLU A 65 -13.90 0.39 7.91
N GLU A 66 -14.40 1.60 7.65
CA GLU A 66 -15.02 2.46 8.66
C GLU A 66 -15.94 3.49 7.99
N ASN A 67 -17.17 3.66 8.50
CA ASN A 67 -18.14 4.66 8.00
C ASN A 67 -18.40 4.58 6.48
N GLY A 68 -18.37 3.36 5.91
CA GLY A 68 -18.54 3.13 4.47
C GLY A 68 -17.33 3.50 3.61
N ARG A 69 -16.21 3.93 4.22
CA ARG A 69 -14.91 4.09 3.57
C ARG A 69 -14.10 2.82 3.74
N LEU A 70 -13.50 2.36 2.65
CA LEU A 70 -12.53 1.27 2.63
C LEU A 70 -11.15 1.82 2.27
N LEU A 71 -10.19 1.67 3.16
CA LEU A 71 -8.77 1.93 2.91
C LEU A 71 -8.05 0.60 2.83
N SER A 72 -7.25 0.39 1.79
CA SER A 72 -6.51 -0.86 1.65
C SER A 72 -5.14 -0.67 1.00
N LEU A 73 -4.24 -1.58 1.35
CA LEU A 73 -2.99 -1.80 0.66
C LEU A 73 -2.88 -3.30 0.38
N MET A 74 -2.66 -3.65 -0.88
CA MET A 74 -2.31 -4.99 -1.32
C MET A 74 -0.82 -5.02 -1.68
N VAL A 75 -0.12 -6.05 -1.23
CA VAL A 75 1.28 -6.31 -1.58
C VAL A 75 1.39 -7.68 -2.22
N ILE A 76 1.98 -7.75 -3.42
CA ILE A 76 2.35 -9.00 -4.09
C ILE A 76 3.86 -9.11 -4.09
N ASP A 77 4.38 -10.25 -3.64
CA ASP A 77 5.82 -10.50 -3.57
C ASP A 77 6.28 -11.43 -4.70
N PHE A 78 7.09 -10.89 -5.61
CA PHE A 78 7.61 -11.61 -6.77
C PHE A 78 9.05 -12.11 -6.60
N ARG A 79 9.62 -12.07 -5.38
CA ARG A 79 11.03 -12.39 -5.14
C ARG A 79 11.41 -13.83 -5.52
N ASP A 80 10.46 -14.77 -5.48
CA ASP A 80 10.65 -16.18 -5.83
C ASP A 80 10.36 -16.48 -7.32
N GLY A 81 10.22 -15.44 -8.16
CA GLY A 81 9.76 -15.58 -9.55
C GLY A 81 10.64 -16.43 -10.46
N GLU A 82 11.97 -16.39 -10.30
CA GLU A 82 12.89 -17.13 -11.18
C GLU A 82 12.62 -18.64 -11.17
N GLU A 83 12.25 -19.19 -10.01
CA GLU A 83 11.93 -20.61 -9.85
C GLU A 83 10.57 -20.99 -10.45
N LYS A 84 9.63 -20.04 -10.59
CA LYS A 84 8.24 -20.32 -11.05
C LYS A 84 8.17 -20.86 -12.48
N TYR A 85 9.14 -20.49 -13.32
CA TYR A 85 9.19 -20.87 -14.73
C TYR A 85 10.41 -21.72 -15.09
N ALA A 86 11.21 -22.13 -14.10
CA ALA A 86 12.45 -22.87 -14.32
C ALA A 86 12.24 -24.25 -14.98
N GLU A 87 11.08 -24.87 -14.76
CA GLU A 87 10.74 -26.19 -15.32
C GLU A 87 10.10 -26.12 -16.72
N LEU A 88 9.66 -24.93 -17.14
CA LEU A 88 9.02 -24.70 -18.45
C LEU A 88 10.04 -24.48 -19.58
N ILE A 89 11.32 -24.76 -19.32
CA ILE A 89 12.40 -24.71 -20.32
C ILE A 89 12.17 -25.84 -21.33
N ASP A 90 11.43 -25.55 -22.39
CA ASP A 90 11.54 -26.34 -23.61
C ASP A 90 12.85 -25.93 -24.31
N LYS A 91 13.79 -26.88 -24.39
CA LYS A 91 15.08 -26.67 -25.07
C LYS A 91 14.96 -26.57 -26.58
N THR A 92 13.75 -26.70 -27.13
CA THR A 92 13.46 -26.60 -28.56
C THR A 92 12.75 -25.30 -28.97
N ASP A 93 12.37 -24.46 -28.00
CA ASP A 93 11.64 -23.21 -28.26
C ASP A 93 12.60 -22.00 -28.20
N ASP A 94 12.52 -21.10 -29.18
CA ASP A 94 13.36 -19.89 -29.26
C ASP A 94 12.94 -18.82 -28.23
N ALA A 95 11.83 -19.04 -27.53
CA ALA A 95 11.29 -18.13 -26.53
C ALA A 95 11.92 -18.40 -25.14
N PRO A 96 12.44 -17.38 -24.44
CA PRO A 96 13.01 -17.55 -23.11
C PRO A 96 11.91 -17.67 -22.04
N LEU A 97 11.19 -18.81 -22.03
CA LEU A 97 10.08 -19.07 -21.10
C LEU A 97 10.50 -18.96 -19.62
N SER A 98 11.76 -19.26 -19.31
CA SER A 98 12.34 -19.07 -17.98
C SER A 98 12.44 -17.60 -17.54
N SER A 99 12.25 -16.64 -18.45
CA SER A 99 12.25 -15.20 -18.15
C SER A 99 10.84 -14.62 -18.00
N LEU A 100 9.77 -15.42 -18.09
CA LEU A 100 8.39 -14.93 -17.96
C LEU A 100 8.11 -14.27 -16.61
N TRP A 101 8.81 -14.67 -15.54
CA TRP A 101 8.72 -14.00 -14.24
C TRP A 101 9.14 -12.53 -14.28
N LEU A 102 10.06 -12.14 -15.17
CA LEU A 102 10.41 -10.74 -15.38
C LEU A 102 9.24 -9.98 -16.02
N TYR A 103 8.45 -10.64 -16.87
CA TYR A 103 7.29 -10.03 -17.51
C TYR A 103 6.13 -9.89 -16.53
N ASP A 104 5.89 -10.88 -15.67
CA ASP A 104 4.96 -10.76 -14.54
C ASP A 104 5.30 -9.55 -13.67
N GLN A 105 6.57 -9.41 -13.27
CA GLN A 105 7.02 -8.30 -12.46
C GLN A 105 6.84 -6.96 -13.18
N ARG A 106 7.38 -6.83 -14.39
CA ARG A 106 7.39 -5.55 -15.14
C ARG A 106 5.99 -5.14 -15.64
N GLY A 107 5.15 -6.12 -15.98
CA GLY A 107 3.78 -5.93 -16.46
C GLY A 107 2.76 -5.74 -15.33
N SER A 108 3.10 -6.13 -14.09
CA SER A 108 2.18 -6.16 -12.95
C SER A 108 1.34 -4.88 -12.76
N ILE A 109 1.95 -3.69 -12.86
CA ILE A 109 1.23 -2.41 -12.75
C ILE A 109 0.18 -2.28 -13.86
N ALA A 110 0.55 -2.56 -15.11
CA ALA A 110 -0.36 -2.44 -16.25
C ALA A 110 -1.48 -3.47 -16.16
N PHE A 111 -1.15 -4.69 -15.73
CA PHE A 111 -2.11 -5.77 -15.55
C PHE A 111 -3.15 -5.44 -14.47
N GLU A 112 -2.73 -5.03 -13.27
CA GLU A 112 -3.66 -4.64 -12.20
C GLU A 112 -4.46 -3.38 -12.55
N ALA A 113 -3.82 -2.41 -13.21
CA ALA A 113 -4.51 -1.24 -13.73
C ALA A 113 -5.60 -1.62 -14.75
N SER A 114 -5.36 -2.63 -15.60
CA SER A 114 -6.38 -3.13 -16.53
C SER A 114 -7.59 -3.71 -15.80
N LYS A 115 -7.37 -4.45 -14.70
CA LYS A 115 -8.44 -5.01 -13.86
C LYS A 115 -9.25 -3.89 -13.20
N LEU A 116 -8.60 -2.84 -12.72
CA LEU A 116 -9.28 -1.65 -12.17
C LEU A 116 -10.20 -1.00 -13.21
N ARG A 117 -9.70 -0.77 -14.43
CA ARG A 117 -10.49 -0.20 -15.53
C ARG A 117 -11.69 -1.07 -15.92
N GLN A 118 -11.52 -2.39 -15.87
CA GLN A 118 -12.59 -3.36 -16.16
C GLN A 118 -13.71 -3.38 -15.11
N ARG A 119 -13.50 -2.81 -13.90
CA ARG A 119 -14.57 -2.66 -12.90
C ARG A 119 -15.70 -1.73 -13.36
N GLY A 120 -15.45 -0.90 -14.38
CA GLY A 120 -16.40 0.08 -14.91
C GLY A 120 -16.44 1.36 -14.08
N GLY A 121 -17.40 2.26 -14.40
CA GLY A 121 -17.43 3.63 -13.87
C GLY A 121 -16.75 4.63 -14.80
N GLU A 122 -16.71 5.89 -14.38
CA GLU A 122 -16.02 6.97 -15.10
C GLU A 122 -14.59 7.13 -14.59
N ILE A 123 -13.62 7.02 -15.49
CA ILE A 123 -12.21 7.25 -15.18
C ILE A 123 -11.96 8.76 -15.17
N LEU A 124 -11.76 9.34 -13.98
CA LEU A 124 -11.51 10.76 -13.79
C LEU A 124 -10.02 11.12 -13.93
N TYR A 125 -9.14 10.16 -13.64
CA TYR A 125 -7.70 10.31 -13.77
C TYR A 125 -7.06 8.93 -14.00
N ASP A 126 -6.07 8.86 -14.89
CA ASP A 126 -5.30 7.65 -15.18
C ASP A 126 -3.98 8.07 -15.82
N ASN A 127 -2.95 8.23 -14.99
CA ASN A 127 -1.66 8.73 -15.48
C ASN A 127 -0.51 8.31 -14.57
N TRP A 128 0.71 8.50 -15.09
CA TRP A 128 1.95 8.32 -14.36
C TRP A 128 1.94 9.12 -13.06
N HIS A 129 2.43 8.49 -12.02
CA HIS A 129 2.55 9.06 -10.69
C HIS A 129 3.79 8.52 -9.99
N HIS A 130 4.13 9.09 -8.84
CA HIS A 130 5.20 8.56 -8.02
C HIS A 130 4.99 8.85 -6.54
N ILE A 131 5.57 8.00 -5.69
CA ILE A 131 5.73 8.28 -4.25
C ILE A 131 7.22 8.13 -3.95
N ASP A 132 7.83 9.15 -3.37
CA ASP A 132 9.28 9.15 -3.12
C ASP A 132 10.15 8.86 -4.36
N LEU A 133 9.63 9.23 -5.54
CA LEU A 133 10.16 8.89 -6.87
C LEU A 133 10.26 7.39 -7.16
N VAL A 134 9.58 6.53 -6.38
CA VAL A 134 9.13 5.23 -6.88
C VAL A 134 7.96 5.48 -7.82
N GLU A 135 8.24 5.30 -9.10
CA GLU A 135 7.30 5.51 -10.19
C GLU A 135 6.20 4.45 -10.19
N GLY A 136 5.05 4.86 -10.71
CA GLY A 136 3.86 4.03 -10.72
C GLY A 136 2.74 4.69 -11.50
N LEU A 137 1.52 4.27 -11.18
CA LEU A 137 0.30 4.76 -11.81
C LEU A 137 -0.67 5.22 -10.74
N ASN A 138 -1.38 6.31 -10.99
CA ASN A 138 -2.51 6.71 -10.17
C ASN A 138 -3.78 6.70 -11.03
N ILE A 139 -4.84 6.08 -10.52
CA ILE A 139 -6.15 5.97 -11.16
C ILE A 139 -7.20 6.51 -10.19
N VAL A 140 -8.11 7.34 -10.68
CA VAL A 140 -9.29 7.79 -9.95
C VAL A 140 -10.52 7.40 -10.74
N ILE A 141 -11.44 6.68 -10.09
CA ILE A 141 -12.66 6.15 -10.70
C ILE A 141 -13.86 6.68 -9.91
N GLU A 142 -14.82 7.28 -10.60
CA GLU A 142 -16.19 7.40 -10.09
C GLU A 142 -16.95 6.11 -10.43
N ASN A 143 -17.25 5.33 -9.40
CA ASN A 143 -17.88 4.02 -9.54
C ASN A 143 -19.36 4.17 -9.92
N ILE A 144 -19.93 3.11 -10.51
CA ILE A 144 -21.33 3.06 -10.96
C ILE A 144 -22.34 3.39 -9.84
N ASN A 145 -22.01 3.07 -8.58
CA ASN A 145 -22.85 3.34 -7.42
C ASN A 145 -22.66 4.76 -6.83
N GLY A 146 -21.88 5.63 -7.49
CA GLY A 146 -21.58 7.00 -7.06
C GLY A 146 -20.46 7.12 -6.01
N SER A 147 -19.88 6.02 -5.54
CA SER A 147 -18.65 6.07 -4.73
C SER A 147 -17.44 6.45 -5.58
N SER A 148 -16.36 6.92 -4.97
CA SER A 148 -15.09 7.19 -5.67
C SER A 148 -13.99 6.28 -5.16
N THR A 149 -13.24 5.68 -6.08
CA THR A 149 -12.04 4.88 -5.79
C THR A 149 -10.79 5.67 -6.20
N TYR A 150 -9.85 5.80 -5.28
CA TYR A 150 -8.54 6.40 -5.48
C TYR A 150 -7.47 5.31 -5.37
N ALA A 151 -6.85 4.94 -6.49
CA ALA A 151 -5.91 3.83 -6.56
C ALA A 151 -4.50 4.29 -6.96
N GLY A 152 -3.49 3.80 -6.25
CA GLY A 152 -2.07 4.00 -6.59
C GLY A 152 -1.37 2.65 -6.71
N LEU A 153 -0.61 2.45 -7.79
CA LEU A 153 0.09 1.20 -8.09
C LEU A 153 1.57 1.47 -8.26
N TYR A 154 2.42 0.78 -7.50
CA TYR A 154 3.86 1.00 -7.49
C TYR A 154 4.60 -0.34 -7.43
N LEU A 155 5.65 -0.50 -8.22
CA LEU A 155 6.53 -1.66 -8.18
C LEU A 155 7.88 -1.23 -7.60
N HIS A 156 8.31 -1.87 -6.52
CA HIS A 156 9.60 -1.57 -5.89
C HIS A 156 10.22 -2.81 -5.28
N SER A 157 11.50 -3.04 -5.54
CA SER A 157 12.27 -4.19 -5.04
C SER A 157 11.51 -5.52 -5.15
N ASN A 158 11.01 -5.80 -6.37
CA ASN A 158 10.26 -7.01 -6.74
C ASN A 158 8.95 -7.22 -5.96
N ARG A 159 8.36 -6.15 -5.43
CA ARG A 159 7.04 -6.16 -4.79
C ARG A 159 6.12 -5.15 -5.45
N LEU A 160 4.92 -5.57 -5.80
CA LEU A 160 3.85 -4.67 -6.25
C LEU A 160 3.05 -4.21 -5.05
N TYR A 161 2.85 -2.91 -4.93
CA TYR A 161 2.04 -2.26 -3.93
C TYR A 161 0.86 -1.61 -4.64
N MET A 162 -0.35 -2.05 -4.33
CA MET A 162 -1.59 -1.45 -4.81
C MET A 162 -2.37 -0.90 -3.63
N MET A 163 -2.42 0.41 -3.51
CA MET A 163 -3.23 1.08 -2.50
C MET A 163 -4.56 1.52 -3.11
N GLU A 164 -5.67 1.30 -2.40
CA GLU A 164 -6.99 1.77 -2.81
C GLU A 164 -7.67 2.46 -1.62
N ALA A 165 -8.28 3.62 -1.88
CA ALA A 165 -9.23 4.24 -0.99
C ALA A 165 -10.58 4.41 -1.70
N THR A 166 -11.61 3.71 -1.23
CA THR A 166 -12.97 3.82 -1.75
C THR A 166 -13.83 4.56 -0.74
N VAL A 167 -14.49 5.63 -1.18
CA VAL A 167 -15.34 6.47 -0.34
C VAL A 167 -16.73 6.68 -0.93
N PRO A 168 -17.78 6.82 -0.10
CA PRO A 168 -19.12 7.11 -0.59
C PRO A 168 -19.22 8.45 -1.34
N ALA A 169 -20.30 8.63 -2.10
CA ALA A 169 -20.60 9.89 -2.78
C ALA A 169 -20.53 11.09 -1.83
N GLY A 170 -19.89 12.17 -2.26
CA GLY A 170 -19.78 13.42 -1.49
C GLY A 170 -18.71 13.43 -0.39
N PHE A 171 -17.97 12.32 -0.18
CA PHE A 171 -16.81 12.33 0.71
C PHE A 171 -15.64 13.11 0.09
N PRO A 172 -14.78 13.73 0.93
CA PRO A 172 -13.60 14.41 0.43
C PRO A 172 -12.60 13.43 -0.20
N PRO A 173 -11.80 13.87 -1.18
CA PRO A 173 -10.72 13.07 -1.75
C PRO A 173 -9.75 12.55 -0.68
N GLN A 174 -9.26 11.32 -0.85
CA GLN A 174 -8.42 10.63 0.14
C GLN A 174 -6.92 10.87 -0.08
N SER A 175 -6.53 12.10 -0.46
CA SER A 175 -5.15 12.46 -0.81
C SER A 175 -4.14 12.18 0.32
N LEU A 176 -4.55 12.34 1.58
CA LEU A 176 -3.70 12.04 2.74
C LEU A 176 -3.32 10.56 2.81
N PHE A 177 -4.28 9.66 2.54
CA PHE A 177 -3.99 8.23 2.48
C PHE A 177 -3.09 7.93 1.29
N GLN A 178 -3.43 8.43 0.09
CA GLN A 178 -2.67 8.21 -1.15
C GLN A 178 -1.20 8.63 -1.04
N GLN A 179 -0.89 9.72 -0.33
CA GLN A 179 0.48 10.21 -0.17
C GLN A 179 1.22 9.58 1.02
N SER A 180 0.55 8.76 1.85
CA SER A 180 1.14 8.22 3.07
C SER A 180 1.98 6.97 2.87
N LEU A 181 1.81 6.28 1.75
CA LEU A 181 2.60 5.08 1.45
C LEU A 181 4.08 5.46 1.34
N GLY A 182 4.94 4.51 1.67
CA GLY A 182 6.14 4.29 0.87
C GLY A 182 7.11 3.33 1.52
N PHE A 183 8.34 3.40 1.05
CA PHE A 183 9.12 2.20 0.86
C PHE A 183 10.29 2.11 1.83
N LEU A 184 10.59 0.92 2.31
CA LEU A 184 11.69 0.63 3.22
C LEU A 184 12.76 -0.21 2.52
N ASP A 185 14.01 -0.08 2.98
CA ASP A 185 15.06 -1.05 2.67
C ASP A 185 15.04 -2.23 3.65
N ASP A 186 15.95 -3.19 3.46
CA ASP A 186 16.09 -4.37 4.31
C ASP A 186 16.40 -4.01 5.78
N GLU A 187 16.95 -2.83 6.06
CA GLU A 187 17.20 -2.33 7.41
C GLU A 187 16.02 -1.52 7.99
N GLY A 188 14.88 -1.46 7.29
CA GLY A 188 13.69 -0.72 7.70
C GLY A 188 13.82 0.80 7.57
N ARG A 189 14.79 1.31 6.79
CA ARG A 189 15.01 2.74 6.57
C ARG A 189 14.18 3.21 5.38
N ARG A 190 13.56 4.39 5.52
CA ARG A 190 12.78 5.01 4.44
C ARG A 190 13.65 5.24 3.20
N ILE A 191 13.12 4.86 2.05
CA ILE A 191 13.71 5.09 0.74
C ILE A 191 13.07 6.32 0.13
N ARG A 192 13.91 7.21 -0.41
CA ARG A 192 13.51 8.28 -1.28
C ARG A 192 14.52 8.44 -2.39
N TYR A 193 14.07 8.68 -3.61
CA TYR A 193 14.94 8.92 -4.74
C TYR A 193 14.98 10.41 -5.12
N ARG A 194 16.00 10.78 -5.90
CA ARG A 194 16.07 12.00 -6.71
C ARG A 194 16.30 11.59 -8.15
N LEU A 195 15.63 12.29 -9.07
CA LEU A 195 15.89 12.21 -10.50
C LEU A 195 16.94 13.26 -10.87
N THR A 196 18.01 12.87 -11.55
CA THR A 196 18.99 13.82 -12.12
C THR A 196 18.49 14.35 -13.46
N PRO A 197 18.99 15.51 -13.95
CA PRO A 197 18.67 16.00 -15.29
C PRO A 197 18.96 15.00 -16.42
N GLU A 198 19.90 14.07 -16.20
CA GLU A 198 20.28 12.99 -17.12
C GLU A 198 19.30 11.79 -17.08
N GLY A 199 18.32 11.82 -16.18
CA GLY A 199 17.31 10.77 -16.03
C GLY A 199 17.72 9.64 -15.08
N GLU A 200 18.84 9.75 -14.36
CA GLU A 200 19.26 8.75 -13.38
C GLU A 200 18.51 8.91 -12.06
N ARG A 201 18.08 7.79 -11.47
CA ARG A 201 17.46 7.75 -10.14
C ARG A 201 18.50 7.38 -9.10
N THR A 202 18.79 8.29 -8.18
CA THR A 202 19.74 8.07 -7.08
C THR A 202 19.02 8.08 -5.73
N ARG A 203 19.39 7.17 -4.83
CA ARG A 203 18.81 7.12 -3.48
C ARG A 203 19.30 8.32 -2.68
N LEU A 204 18.37 9.04 -2.06
CA LEU A 204 18.67 10.08 -1.08
C LEU A 204 19.00 9.44 0.26
N CYS A 205 20.21 9.70 0.75
CA CYS A 205 20.66 9.31 2.07
C CYS A 205 20.45 10.50 3.01
N THR A 206 19.76 10.32 4.14
CA THR A 206 19.68 11.36 5.18
C THR A 206 20.98 11.38 5.99
N GLY A 207 21.89 12.29 5.66
CA GLY A 207 23.19 12.48 6.32
C GLY A 207 24.36 12.60 5.33
N GLN A 208 25.53 13.01 5.81
CA GLN A 208 26.75 13.28 5.01
C GLN A 208 27.43 12.00 4.44
N TRP A 209 26.76 10.85 4.44
CA TRP A 209 27.36 9.58 4.03
C TRP A 209 26.68 9.06 2.76
N VAL A 210 27.52 8.51 1.89
CA VAL A 210 27.14 7.81 0.66
C VAL A 210 26.40 6.52 1.08
N CYS A 211 25.23 6.31 0.49
CA CYS A 211 24.60 5.01 0.40
C CYS A 211 25.52 4.12 -0.48
#